data_AF-S4TLT3-F1
#
_entry.id   AF-S4TLT3-F1
#
_cell.length_a   1.000
_cell.length_b   1.000
_cell.length_c   1.000
_cell.angle_alpha   90.00
_cell.angle_beta   90.00
_cell.angle_gamma   90.00
#
_symmetry.space_group_name_H-M   'P 1'
#
loop_
_entity.id
_entity.type
_entity.pdbx_description
1 polymer ?
#
loop_
_entity_poly.entity_id
_entity_poly.type
_entity_poly.pdbx_seq_one_letter_code
_entity_poly.pdbx_strand_id
1 'polypeptide(L)'
;ITIESQSIASFILFVRQGVWCWLAIAVMLVYPNLRNITVVFIFWFGGTVSASVLGVAYILNKKKQSDITNWDWTWIKKGIKLSVPMLIAALALRGFFTFDRFAVEKISGLEVLGGYT
;
A
#
# COMPACT_ATOMS: atom_id res chain seq x y z
N ILE A 1 -16.18 20.34 7.15
CA ILE A 1 -15.23 20.09 6.03
C ILE A 1 -14.31 18.88 6.32
N THR A 2 -13.98 18.58 7.57
CA THR A 2 -13.07 17.48 7.96
C THR A 2 -13.63 16.06 7.75
N ILE A 3 -14.93 15.84 8.00
CA ILE A 3 -15.55 14.50 7.91
C ILE A 3 -15.65 14.02 6.46
N GLU A 4 -16.12 14.87 5.54
CA GLU A 4 -16.23 14.55 4.10
C GLU A 4 -14.88 14.13 3.49
N SER A 5 -13.80 14.84 3.81
CA SER A 5 -12.46 14.52 3.32
C SER A 5 -11.90 13.23 3.91
N GLN A 6 -12.28 12.91 5.15
CA GLN A 6 -11.84 11.69 5.83
C GLN A 6 -12.53 10.46 5.21
N SER A 7 -13.82 10.55 4.90
CA SER A 7 -14.57 9.47 4.24
C SER A 7 -13.97 9.13 2.87
N ILE A 8 -13.63 10.15 2.08
CA ILE A 8 -13.00 9.97 0.76
C ILE A 8 -11.59 9.38 0.88
N ALA A 9 -10.80 9.84 1.86
CA ALA A 9 -9.46 9.29 2.10
C ALA A 9 -9.51 7.80 2.51
N SER A 10 -10.45 7.43 3.39
CA SER A 10 -10.71 6.04 3.76
C SER A 10 -11.14 5.20 2.55
N PHE A 11 -12.00 5.74 1.68
CA PHE A 11 -12.42 5.06 0.46
C PHE A 11 -11.25 4.81 -0.50
N ILE A 12 -10.40 5.82 -0.72
CA ILE A 12 -9.19 5.67 -1.55
C ILE A 12 -8.24 4.61 -0.95
N LEU A 13 -8.07 4.61 0.37
CA LEU A 13 -7.27 3.59 1.06
C LEU A 13 -7.85 2.19 0.90
N PHE A 14 -9.18 2.06 0.97
CA PHE A 14 -9.88 0.80 0.74
C PHE A 14 -9.69 0.29 -0.69
N VAL A 15 -9.76 1.17 -1.70
CA VAL A 15 -9.46 0.81 -3.10
C VAL A 15 -8.02 0.33 -3.24
N ARG A 16 -7.06 1.01 -2.60
CA ARG A 16 -5.63 0.66 -2.65
C ARG A 16 -5.33 -0.68 -1.98
N GLN A 17 -5.96 -0.98 -0.84
CA GLN A 17 -5.60 -2.13 -0.01
C GLN A 17 -6.48 -3.37 -0.22
N GLY A 18 -7.77 -3.21 -0.57
CA GLY A 18 -8.74 -4.30 -0.48
C GLY A 18 -9.52 -4.62 -1.76
N VAL A 19 -9.91 -3.62 -2.54
CA VAL A 19 -10.82 -3.84 -3.68
C VAL A 19 -10.21 -4.75 -4.75
N TRP A 20 -8.94 -4.55 -5.07
CA TRP A 20 -8.26 -5.36 -6.09
C TRP A 20 -8.07 -6.82 -5.66
N CYS A 21 -7.99 -7.11 -4.35
CA CYS A 21 -7.88 -8.47 -3.82
C CYS A 21 -9.13 -9.29 -4.16
N TRP A 22 -10.31 -8.72 -3.91
CA TRP A 22 -11.59 -9.37 -4.21
C TRP A 22 -11.75 -9.63 -5.70
N LEU A 23 -11.34 -8.69 -6.54
CA LEU A 23 -11.31 -8.85 -8.00
C LEU A 23 -10.37 -9.98 -8.43
N ALA A 24 -9.15 -10.03 -7.87
CA ALA A 24 -8.19 -11.09 -8.18
C ALA A 24 -8.71 -12.47 -7.79
N ILE A 25 -9.33 -12.62 -6.61
CA ILE A 25 -9.93 -13.88 -6.14
C ILE A 25 -11.06 -14.32 -7.09
N ALA A 26 -11.98 -13.41 -7.43
CA ALA A 26 -13.09 -13.73 -8.34
C ALA A 26 -12.57 -14.24 -9.70
N VAL A 27 -11.54 -13.60 -10.26
CA VAL A 27 -10.93 -14.03 -11.52
C VAL A 27 -10.26 -15.41 -11.40
N MET A 28 -9.58 -15.68 -10.29
CA MET A 28 -8.94 -16.97 -10.03
C MET A 28 -9.91 -18.12 -9.73
N LEU A 29 -11.14 -17.81 -9.30
CA LEU A 29 -12.22 -18.78 -9.14
C LEU A 29 -12.83 -19.17 -10.48
N VAL A 30 -13.08 -18.20 -11.36
CA VAL A 30 -13.66 -18.44 -12.69
C VAL A 30 -12.65 -19.06 -13.65
N TYR A 31 -11.39 -18.61 -13.59
CA TYR A 31 -10.32 -19.06 -14.48
C TYR A 31 -9.15 -19.63 -13.67
N PRO A 32 -9.17 -20.92 -13.31
CA PRO A 32 -8.11 -21.55 -12.54
C PRO A 32 -6.75 -21.54 -13.27
N ASN A 33 -6.73 -21.47 -14.61
CA ASN A 33 -5.51 -21.31 -15.41
C ASN A 33 -4.77 -19.98 -15.16
N LEU A 34 -5.46 -18.97 -14.61
CA LEU A 34 -4.91 -17.66 -14.30
C LEU A 34 -4.42 -17.54 -12.84
N ARG A 35 -4.31 -18.65 -12.11
CA ARG A 35 -3.73 -18.72 -10.76
C ARG A 35 -2.21 -18.57 -10.80
N ASN A 36 -1.76 -17.41 -11.25
CA ASN A 36 -0.36 -17.07 -11.32
C ASN A 36 -0.10 -15.77 -10.55
N ILE A 37 1.11 -15.66 -9.99
CA ILE A 37 1.51 -14.47 -9.24
C ILE A 37 1.51 -13.21 -10.12
N THR A 38 1.78 -13.35 -11.42
CA THR A 38 1.72 -12.23 -12.37
C THR A 38 0.33 -11.61 -12.43
N VAL A 39 -0.74 -12.43 -12.36
CA VAL A 39 -2.12 -11.92 -12.37
C VAL A 39 -2.40 -11.12 -11.10
N VAL A 40 -1.97 -11.61 -9.93
CA VAL A 40 -2.06 -10.88 -8.65
C VAL A 40 -1.34 -9.53 -8.75
N PHE A 41 -0.13 -9.51 -9.31
CA PHE A 41 0.65 -8.28 -9.49
C PHE A 41 -0.06 -7.28 -10.41
N ILE A 42 -0.69 -7.73 -11.49
CA ILE A 42 -1.44 -6.85 -12.40
C ILE A 42 -2.64 -6.21 -11.67
N PHE A 43 -3.41 -7.00 -10.94
CA PHE A 43 -4.54 -6.48 -10.16
C PHE A 43 -4.07 -5.52 -9.05
N TRP A 44 -3.00 -5.87 -8.32
CA TRP A 44 -2.39 -5.02 -7.31
C TRP A 44 -1.91 -3.69 -7.90
N PHE A 45 -1.24 -3.73 -9.04
CA PHE A 45 -0.75 -2.55 -9.74
C PHE A 45 -1.92 -1.69 -10.21
N GLY A 46 -2.92 -2.29 -10.86
CA GLY A 46 -4.14 -1.60 -11.31
C GLY A 46 -4.90 -0.92 -10.17
N GLY A 47 -5.08 -1.62 -9.04
CA GLY A 47 -5.72 -1.05 -7.84
C GLY A 47 -4.93 0.12 -7.25
N THR A 48 -3.60 0.00 -7.19
CA THR A 48 -2.71 1.05 -6.67
C THR A 48 -2.69 2.29 -7.56
N VAL A 49 -2.62 2.09 -8.87
CA VAL A 49 -2.69 3.19 -9.86
C VAL A 49 -4.05 3.88 -9.77
N SER A 50 -5.14 3.11 -9.73
CA SER A 50 -6.49 3.67 -9.62
C SER A 50 -6.66 4.52 -8.36
N ALA A 51 -6.20 4.03 -7.20
CA ALA A 51 -6.24 4.80 -5.95
C ALA A 51 -5.39 6.08 -6.02
N SER A 52 -4.23 6.03 -6.67
CA SER A 52 -3.35 7.18 -6.86
C SER A 52 -4.01 8.24 -7.74
N VAL A 53 -4.63 7.84 -8.85
CA VAL A 53 -5.37 8.73 -9.76
C VAL A 53 -6.54 9.38 -9.03
N LEU A 54 -7.33 8.61 -8.26
CA LEU A 54 -8.44 9.15 -7.46
C LEU A 54 -7.97 10.18 -6.43
N GLY A 55 -6.85 9.92 -5.75
CA GLY A 55 -6.26 10.85 -4.79
C GLY A 55 -5.79 12.15 -5.44
N VAL A 56 -5.08 12.06 -6.56
CA VAL A 56 -4.62 13.25 -7.31
C VAL A 56 -5.82 14.04 -7.84
N ALA A 57 -6.80 13.38 -8.46
CA ALA A 57 -8.00 14.02 -8.99
C ALA A 57 -8.80 14.74 -7.88
N TYR A 58 -8.89 14.13 -6.69
CA TYR A 58 -9.54 14.76 -5.54
C TYR A 58 -8.81 16.04 -5.07
N ILE A 59 -7.48 16.00 -4.99
CA ILE A 59 -6.67 17.16 -4.60
C ILE A 59 -6.78 18.28 -5.63
N LEU A 60 -6.69 17.95 -6.92
CA LEU A 60 -6.79 18.92 -8.02
C LEU A 60 -8.16 19.60 -8.06
N ASN A 61 -9.26 18.84 -7.87
CA ASN A 61 -10.60 19.41 -7.82
C ASN A 61 -10.84 20.32 -6.60
N LYS A 62 -10.15 20.07 -5.48
CA LYS A 62 -10.25 20.90 -4.26
C LYS A 62 -9.33 22.14 -4.31
N LYS A 63 -8.30 22.14 -5.17
CA LYS A 63 -7.37 23.26 -5.26
C LYS A 63 -8.01 24.39 -6.06
N LYS A 64 -8.77 25.25 -5.36
CA LYS A 64 -9.16 26.57 -5.88
C LYS A 64 -7.87 27.33 -6.17
N GLN A 65 -7.64 27.62 -7.45
CA GLN A 65 -6.52 28.37 -8.02
C GLN A 65 -5.90 29.34 -6.99
N SER A 66 -4.84 28.91 -6.31
CA SER A 66 -4.13 29.69 -5.31
C SER A 66 -2.65 29.48 -5.52
N ASP A 67 -2.09 30.60 -5.99
CA ASP A 67 -0.75 31.15 -5.93
C ASP A 67 0.45 30.22 -6.06
N ILE A 68 1.29 30.66 -6.99
CA ILE A 68 2.60 30.11 -7.34
C ILE A 68 3.42 30.02 -6.04
N THR A 69 3.55 28.79 -5.57
CA THR A 69 4.20 28.39 -4.33
C THR A 69 5.65 28.86 -4.31
N ASN A 70 5.99 29.72 -3.34
CA ASN A 70 7.38 29.95 -2.97
C ASN A 70 7.89 28.66 -2.31
N TRP A 71 8.94 28.06 -2.87
CA TRP A 71 9.43 26.75 -2.44
C TRP A 71 10.17 26.89 -1.10
N ASP A 72 9.53 26.49 0.00
CA ASP A 72 10.15 26.51 1.33
C ASP A 72 10.85 25.17 1.62
N TRP A 73 12.17 25.14 1.40
CA TRP A 73 13.04 24.01 1.74
C TRP A 73 13.02 23.65 3.23
N THR A 74 12.72 24.62 4.12
CA THR A 74 12.64 24.40 5.57
C THR A 74 11.46 23.50 5.92
N TRP A 75 10.33 23.70 5.25
CA TRP A 75 9.14 22.87 5.40
C TRP A 75 9.39 21.42 4.96
N ILE A 76 10.07 21.24 3.82
CA ILE A 76 10.43 19.90 3.31
C ILE A 76 11.37 19.17 4.28
N LYS A 77 12.43 19.83 4.77
CA LYS A 77 13.36 19.24 5.74
C LYS A 77 12.66 18.82 7.04
N LYS A 78 11.66 19.60 7.49
CA LYS A 78 10.84 19.25 8.66
C LYS A 78 10.01 17.98 8.42
N GLY A 79 9.40 17.86 7.24
CA GLY A 79 8.66 16.65 6.84
C GLY A 79 9.54 15.41 6.75
N ILE A 80 10.75 15.55 6.19
CA ILE A 80 11.74 14.45 6.13
C ILE A 80 12.16 14.03 7.54
N LYS A 81 12.50 14.98 8.42
CA LYS A 81 12.91 14.69 9.80
C LYS A 81 11.83 13.93 10.58
N LEU A 82 10.56 14.18 10.31
CA LEU A 82 9.43 13.45 10.91
C LEU A 82 9.23 12.05 10.29
N SER A 83 9.39 11.93 8.98
CA SER A 83 9.07 10.69 8.25
C SER A 83 10.17 9.63 8.36
N VAL A 84 11.44 10.03 8.51
CA VAL A 84 12.59 9.11 8.64
C VAL A 84 12.44 8.12 9.81
N PRO A 85 12.16 8.54 11.06
CA PRO A 85 11.97 7.58 12.15
C PRO A 85 10.77 6.65 11.92
N MET A 86 9.69 7.14 11.29
CA MET A 86 8.57 6.29 10.86
C MET A 86 9.00 5.23 9.83
N LEU A 87 9.84 5.62 8.86
CA LEU A 87 10.39 4.70 7.87
C LEU A 87 11.29 3.64 8.52
N ILE A 88 12.16 4.04 9.46
CA ILE A 88 13.04 3.12 10.19
C ILE A 88 12.20 2.14 11.01
N ALA A 89 11.17 2.61 11.72
CA ALA A 89 10.28 1.73 12.49
C ALA A 89 9.56 0.72 11.57
N ALA A 90 9.04 1.18 10.43
CA ALA A 90 8.39 0.29 9.46
C ALA A 90 9.36 -0.73 8.84
N LEU A 91 10.60 -0.32 8.57
CA LEU A 91 11.66 -1.21 8.07
C LEU A 91 12.07 -2.23 9.13
N ALA A 92 12.26 -1.80 10.38
CA ALA A 92 12.59 -2.70 11.49
C ALA A 92 11.52 -3.76 11.70
N LEU A 93 10.23 -3.36 11.65
CA LEU A 93 9.11 -4.29 11.77
C LEU A 93 9.10 -5.33 10.64
N ARG A 94 9.29 -4.89 9.38
CA ARG A 94 9.39 -5.80 8.23
C ARG A 94 10.63 -6.71 8.30
N GLY A 95 11.76 -6.16 8.76
CA GLY A 95 13.00 -6.89 8.95
C GLY A 95 12.83 -8.00 10.00
N PHE A 96 12.16 -7.70 11.11
CA PHE A 96 11.87 -8.68 12.14
C PHE A 96 11.03 -9.85 11.60
N PHE A 97 9.92 -9.58 10.90
CA PHE A 97 9.10 -10.64 10.28
C PHE A 97 9.86 -11.48 9.25
N THR A 98 10.76 -10.84 8.51
CA THR A 98 11.59 -11.53 7.50
C THR A 98 12.61 -12.43 8.19
N PHE A 99 13.26 -11.92 9.24
CA PHE A 99 14.25 -12.66 10.01
C PHE A 99 13.62 -13.84 10.76
N ASP A 100 12.46 -13.63 11.38
CA ASP A 100 11.65 -14.67 12.03
C ASP A 100 11.38 -15.82 11.05
N ARG A 101 10.88 -15.51 9.85
CA ARG A 101 10.65 -16.51 8.80
C ARG A 101 11.90 -17.30 8.43
N PHE A 102 13.04 -16.64 8.23
CA PHE A 102 14.30 -17.32 7.89
C PHE A 102 14.90 -18.13 9.05
N ALA A 103 14.73 -17.67 10.29
CA ALA A 103 15.18 -18.39 11.49
C ALA A 103 14.35 -19.66 11.69
N VAL A 104 13.02 -19.57 11.54
CA VAL A 104 12.11 -20.72 11.61
C VAL A 104 12.37 -21.71 10.47
N GLU A 105 12.62 -21.24 9.24
CA GLU A 105 13.01 -22.09 8.11
C GLU A 105 14.28 -22.92 8.40
N LYS A 106 15.26 -22.35 9.11
CA LYS A 106 16.50 -23.05 9.49
C LYS A 106 16.37 -23.98 10.69
N ILE A 107 15.47 -23.70 11.62
CA ILE A 107 15.33 -24.48 12.88
C ILE A 107 14.35 -25.65 12.71
N SER A 108 13.30 -25.50 11.91
CA SER A 108 12.18 -26.45 11.89
C SER A 108 12.15 -27.40 10.68
N GLY A 109 13.03 -27.21 9.69
CA GLY A 109 12.97 -27.96 8.43
C GLY A 109 11.71 -27.63 7.62
N LEU A 110 11.81 -27.72 6.29
CA LEU A 110 10.77 -27.29 5.34
C LEU A 110 9.36 -27.89 5.57
N GLU A 111 9.26 -28.98 6.34
CA GLU A 111 8.03 -29.74 6.58
C GLU A 111 7.03 -29.09 7.54
N VAL A 112 7.46 -28.21 8.46
CA VAL A 112 6.54 -27.56 9.44
C VAL A 112 6.04 -26.19 8.96
N LEU A 113 6.71 -25.55 7.99
CA LEU A 113 6.35 -24.21 7.51
C LEU A 113 5.00 -24.19 6.76
N GLY A 114 4.58 -25.33 6.19
CA GLY A 114 3.28 -25.49 5.52
C GLY A 114 2.08 -25.60 6.46
N GLY A 115 2.29 -25.73 7.78
CA GLY A 115 1.22 -25.78 8.78
C GLY A 115 0.94 -24.43 9.47
N TYR A 116 1.77 -23.42 9.23
CA TYR A 116 1.67 -22.09 9.87
C TYR A 116 1.33 -20.95 8.91
N THR A 117 1.20 -21.23 7.60
CA THR A 117 0.70 -20.27 6.59
C THR A 117 -0.72 -20.62 6.21
#